data_AF-A0A349JCM7-F1
#
_entry.id   AF-A0A349JCM7-F1
#
_cell.length_a   1.000
_cell.length_b   1.000
_cell.length_c   1.000
_cell.angle_alpha   90.00
_cell.angle_beta   90.00
_cell.angle_gamma   90.00
#
_symmetry.space_group_name_H-M   'P 1'
#
loop_
_entity.id
_entity.type
_entity.pdbx_description
1 polymer ?
#
loop_
_entity_poly.entity_id
_entity_poly.type
_entity_poly.pdbx_seq_one_letter_code
_entity_poly.pdbx_strand_id
1 'polypeptide(L)' 'ERFPAALKDYDLIVTFNGENFDLPFIERHFKEAGVRIDQPHLDLLILARALGISGGLKDIEKQVGISRGGDIAGMR' A
#
# COMPACT_ATOMS: atom_id res chain seq x y z
N GLU A 1 -10.87 6.19 -14.92
CA GLU A 1 -12.33 6.19 -14.61
C GLU A 1 -12.78 5.08 -13.66
N ARG A 2 -12.41 3.81 -13.86
CA ARG A 2 -12.88 2.70 -12.99
C ARG A 2 -12.36 2.74 -11.55
N PHE A 3 -11.10 3.13 -11.36
CA PHE A 3 -10.45 3.11 -10.05
C PHE A 3 -11.14 4.02 -9.00
N PRO A 4 -11.44 5.30 -9.28
CA PRO A 4 -12.15 6.18 -8.35
C PRO A 4 -13.53 5.66 -7.92
N ALA A 5 -14.25 5.00 -8.83
CA ALA A 5 -15.54 4.42 -8.51
C ALA A 5 -15.39 3.21 -7.58
N ALA A 6 -14.46 2.30 -7.89
CA ALA A 6 -14.20 1.10 -7.09
C ALA A 6 -13.73 1.40 -5.67
N LEU A 7 -12.98 2.50 -5.45
CA LEU A 7 -12.54 2.90 -4.11
C LEU A 7 -13.70 3.08 -3.12
N LYS A 8 -14.88 3.47 -3.59
CA LYS A 8 -16.06 3.71 -2.75
C LYS A 8 -16.66 2.42 -2.18
N ASP A 9 -16.32 1.27 -2.75
CA ASP A 9 -16.85 -0.03 -2.34
C ASP A 9 -16.07 -0.64 -1.17
N TYR A 10 -15.00 0.01 -0.69
CA TYR A 10 -14.13 -0.49 0.37
C TYR A 10 -14.10 0.45 1.58
N ASP A 11 -14.27 -0.13 2.78
CA ASP A 11 -14.27 0.61 4.05
C ASP A 11 -12.87 0.91 4.61
N LEU A 12 -11.83 0.26 4.07
CA LEU A 12 -10.46 0.33 4.58
C LEU A 12 -9.45 0.21 3.44
N ILE A 13 -8.44 1.06 3.47
CA ILE A 13 -7.28 0.97 2.58
C ILE A 13 -6.08 0.45 3.38
N VAL A 14 -5.38 -0.55 2.82
CA VAL A 14 -4.16 -1.09 3.39
C VAL A 14 -3.03 -0.93 2.39
N THR A 15 -1.92 -0.33 2.80
CA THR A 15 -0.74 -0.11 1.93
C THR A 15 0.55 -0.46 2.66
N PHE A 16 1.68 -0.42 1.93
CA PHE A 16 3.02 -0.45 2.52
C PHE A 16 3.77 0.81 2.09
N ASN A 17 3.98 1.75 3.02
CA ASN A 17 4.50 3.10 2.75
C ASN A 17 3.62 3.96 1.83
N GLY A 18 2.31 3.69 1.81
CA GLY A 18 1.41 4.41 0.92
C GLY A 18 1.03 5.80 1.40
N GLU A 19 1.18 6.10 2.70
CA GLU A 19 1.02 7.47 3.20
C GLU A 19 2.01 8.43 2.52
N ASN A 20 3.24 7.96 2.26
CA ASN A 20 4.30 8.77 1.64
C ASN A 20 4.35 8.67 0.11
N PHE A 21 3.68 7.67 -0.49
CA PHE A 21 3.81 7.38 -1.92
C PHE A 21 2.47 7.15 -2.60
N ASP A 22 1.80 6.03 -2.34
CA ASP A 22 0.60 5.60 -3.07
C ASP A 22 -0.53 6.65 -3.01
N LEU A 23 -0.94 7.09 -1.81
CA LEU A 23 -2.09 7.97 -1.65
C LEU A 23 -1.86 9.36 -2.26
N PRO A 24 -0.76 10.07 -1.96
CA PRO A 24 -0.49 11.36 -2.59
C PRO A 24 -0.38 11.27 -4.11
N PHE A 25 0.19 10.17 -4.62
CA PHE A 25 0.31 9.95 -6.06
C PHE A 25 -1.06 9.74 -6.70
N ILE A 26 -1.91 8.90 -6.11
CA ILE A 26 -3.27 8.61 -6.60
C ILE A 26 -4.12 9.89 -6.62
N GLU A 27 -4.16 10.65 -5.52
CA GLU A 27 -4.93 11.90 -5.46
C GLU A 27 -4.44 12.91 -6.49
N ARG A 28 -3.12 13.02 -6.67
CA ARG A 28 -2.53 13.90 -7.68
C ARG A 28 -2.88 13.43 -9.10
N HIS A 29 -2.80 12.13 -9.36
CA HIS A 29 -3.06 11.56 -10.68
C HIS A 29 -4.53 11.73 -11.09
N PHE A 30 -5.47 11.58 -10.14
CA PHE A 30 -6.91 11.72 -10.38
C PHE A 30 -7.48 13.07 -9.91
N LYS A 31 -6.63 14.11 -9.82
CA LYS A 31 -7.02 15.43 -9.31
C LYS A 31 -8.19 16.04 -10.09
N GLU A 32 -8.22 15.90 -11.42
CA GLU A 32 -9.28 16.42 -12.28
C GLU A 32 -10.63 15.73 -12.05
N ALA A 33 -10.61 14.46 -11.61
CA ALA A 33 -11.80 13.71 -11.24
C ALA A 33 -12.24 13.97 -9.78
N GLY A 34 -11.56 14.87 -9.06
CA GLY A 34 -11.90 15.24 -7.69
C GLY A 34 -11.69 14.12 -6.68
N VAL A 35 -10.79 13.17 -6.95
CA VAL A 35 -10.56 12.02 -6.07
C VAL A 35 -9.85 12.46 -4.79
N ARG A 36 -10.39 11.98 -3.66
CA ARG A 36 -9.82 12.10 -2.33
C ARG A 36 -9.88 10.75 -1.64
N ILE A 37 -8.82 10.44 -0.90
CA ILE A 37 -8.74 9.21 -0.11
C ILE A 37 -9.18 9.55 1.32
N ASP A 38 -10.46 9.37 1.59
CA ASP A 38 -11.08 9.70 2.87
C ASP A 38 -11.36 8.46 3.74
N GLN A 39 -11.13 7.26 3.20
CA GLN A 39 -11.26 6.00 3.93
C GLN A 39 -10.23 5.93 5.07
N PRO A 40 -10.56 5.25 6.17
CA PRO A 40 -9.55 4.76 7.10
C PRO A 40 -8.39 4.09 6.36
N HIS A 41 -7.17 4.38 6.80
CA HIS A 41 -5.95 3.91 6.15
C HIS A 41 -5.03 3.25 7.16
N LEU A 42 -4.58 2.04 6.84
CA LEU A 42 -3.55 1.31 7.57
C LEU A 42 -2.29 1.19 6.71
N ASP A 43 -1.23 1.85 7.15
CA ASP A 43 0.10 1.70 6.55
C ASP A 43 0.90 0.61 7.29
N LEU A 44 1.13 -0.51 6.60
CA LEU A 44 1.86 -1.65 7.12
C LEU A 44 3.32 -1.33 7.44
N LEU A 45 3.94 -0.33 6.82
CA LEU A 45 5.31 0.06 7.16
C LEU A 45 5.38 0.62 8.59
N ILE A 46 4.42 1.45 8.97
CA ILE A 46 4.37 2.05 10.30
C ILE A 46 4.05 0.98 11.34
N LEU A 47 3.07 0.10 11.05
CA LEU A 47 2.72 -1.00 11.93
C LEU A 47 3.87 -2.00 12.11
N ALA A 48 4.56 -2.37 11.04
CA ALA A 48 5.72 -3.26 11.11
C ALA A 48 6.81 -2.67 12.02
N ARG A 49 7.12 -1.37 11.86
CA ARG A 49 8.08 -0.67 12.72
C ARG A 49 7.68 -0.69 14.19
N ALA A 50 6.39 -0.48 14.49
CA ALA A 50 5.88 -0.55 15.86
C ALA A 50 6.02 -1.95 16.49
N LEU A 51 6.01 -2.99 15.66
CA LEU A 51 6.24 -4.39 16.07
C LEU A 51 7.72 -4.79 16.09
N GLY A 52 8.65 -3.87 15.85
CA GLY A 52 10.09 -4.15 15.77
C GLY A 52 10.53 -4.83 14.47
N ILE A 53 9.65 -4.92 13.47
CA ILE A 53 9.92 -5.48 12.15
C ILE A 53 10.39 -4.35 11.24
N SER A 54 11.56 -4.49 10.62
CA SER A 54 12.19 -3.43 9.84
C SER A 54 12.83 -3.96 8.55
N GLY A 55 13.07 -3.06 7.61
CA GLY A 55 13.60 -3.37 6.28
C GLY A 55 12.65 -2.94 5.17
N GLY A 56 13.02 -3.23 3.91
CA GLY A 56 12.13 -3.03 2.78
C GLY A 56 11.03 -4.10 2.73
N LEU A 57 9.98 -3.89 1.93
CA LEU A 57 8.87 -4.84 1.77
C LEU A 57 9.35 -6.27 1.51
N LYS A 58 10.33 -6.44 0.60
CA LYS A 58 10.91 -7.75 0.24
C LYS A 58 11.61 -8.44 1.40
N ASP A 59 12.25 -7.68 2.28
CA ASP A 59 12.93 -8.25 3.45
C ASP A 59 11.93 -8.61 4.53
N ILE A 60 10.91 -7.76 4.72
CA ILE A 60 9.83 -8.00 5.69
C ILE A 60 9.01 -9.22 5.30
N GLU A 61 8.65 -9.38 4.03
CA GLU A 61 7.96 -10.57 3.51
C GLU A 61 8.69 -11.86 3.93
N LYS A 62 10.02 -11.91 3.79
CA LYS A 62 10.83 -13.06 4.23
C LYS A 62 10.81 -13.25 5.74
N GLN A 63 10.93 -12.16 6.51
CA GLN A 63 10.90 -12.21 7.98
C GLN A 63 9.57 -12.79 8.51
N VAL A 64 8.46 -12.55 7.80
CA VAL A 64 7.12 -13.04 8.17
C VAL A 64 6.70 -14.32 7.42
N GLY A 65 7.62 -14.96 6.68
CA GLY A 65 7.37 -16.24 6.00
C GLY A 65 6.55 -16.14 4.70
N ILE A 66 6.38 -14.95 4.14
CA ILE A 66 5.76 -14.75 2.82
C ILE A 66 6.79 -15.06 1.74
N SER A 67 6.43 -16.00 0.85
CA SER A 67 7.19 -16.29 -0.36
C SER A 67 6.52 -15.67 -1.58
N ARG A 68 7.33 -15.04 -2.43
CA ARG A 68 6.88 -14.58 -3.75
C ARG A 68 6.89 -15.77 -4.71
N GLY A 69 5.79 -16.03 -5.40
CA GLY A 69 5.69 -17.09 -6.40
C GLY A 69 6.10 -16.64 -7.81
N GLY A 70 6.45 -17.58 -8.68
CA GLY A 70 6.67 -17.32 -10.11
C GLY A 70 7.84 -16.36 -10.41
N ASP A 71 7.69 -15.55 -11.45
CA ASP A 71 8.76 -14.67 -11.98
C ASP A 71 9.20 -13.56 -11.03
N ILE A 72 8.42 -13.29 -9.99
CA ILE A 72 8.75 -12.28 -8.97
C ILE A 72 9.57 -12.86 -7.80
N ALA A 73 9.77 -14.18 -7.77
CA ALA A 73 10.66 -14.83 -6.82
C ALA A 73 12.12 -14.41 -7.10
N GLY A 74 12.77 -13.75 -6.15
CA GLY A 74 14.19 -13.37 -6.25
C GLY A 74 14.48 -12.07 -7.01
N MET A 75 13.47 -11.36 -7.51
CA MET A 75 13.66 -10.02 -8.09
C MET A 75 14.16 -9.04 -7.01
N ARG A 76 15.24 -8.30 -7.30
CA ARG A 76 15.76 -7.22 -6.44
C ARG A 76 15.00 -5.92 -6.61
#